data_AF-A0A5K0ZNB9-F1
#
_entry.id   AF-A0A5K0ZNB9-F1
#
_cell.length_a   1.000
_cell.length_b   1.000
_cell.length_c   1.000
_cell.angle_alpha   90.00
_cell.angle_beta   90.00
_cell.angle_gamma   90.00
#
_symmetry.space_group_name_H-M   'P 1'
#
loop_
_entity.id
_entity.type
_entity.pdbx_description
1 polymer ?
#
loop_
_entity_poly.entity_id
_entity_poly.type
_entity_poly.pdbx_seq_one_letter_code
_entity_poly.pdbx_strand_id
1 'polypeptide(L)' 'VVRGVVDSLKIITRQASLTFGEYAFHYDKTHGRKKVSLIHKANIRRKTDGLFLK' A
#
# COMPACT_ATOMS: atom_id res chain seq x y z
N VAL A 1 -21.95 6.90 16.16
CA VAL A 1 -22.03 7.83 15.02
C VAL A 1 -22.91 9.00 15.43
N VAL A 2 -22.47 10.24 15.19
CA VAL A 2 -23.19 11.47 15.56
C VAL A 2 -23.70 12.15 14.28
N ARG A 3 -24.86 12.83 14.34
CA ARG A 3 -25.49 13.49 13.19
C ARG A 3 -24.52 14.51 12.57
N GLY A 4 -24.26 14.38 11.27
CA GLY A 4 -23.36 15.26 10.51
C GLY A 4 -21.88 14.86 10.52
N VAL A 5 -21.49 13.80 11.25
CA VAL A 5 -20.12 13.27 11.23
C VAL A 5 -20.08 11.98 10.43
N VAL A 6 -19.14 11.90 9.48
CA VAL A 6 -18.90 10.71 8.65
C VAL A 6 -17.43 10.33 8.76
N ASP A 7 -17.17 9.06 9.03
CA ASP A 7 -15.83 8.49 9.09
C ASP A 7 -15.63 7.49 7.95
N SER A 8 -14.46 7.54 7.32
CA SER A 8 -14.00 6.57 6.33
C SER A 8 -12.80 5.81 6.88
N LEU A 9 -12.85 4.49 6.80
CA LEU A 9 -11.76 3.63 7.24
C LEU A 9 -10.84 3.26 6.07
N LYS A 10 -9.54 3.47 6.24
CA LYS A 10 -8.51 2.94 5.35
C LYS A 10 -7.87 1.72 6.00
N ILE A 11 -8.13 0.54 5.47
CA ILE A 11 -7.59 -0.73 5.96
C ILE A 11 -6.44 -1.17 5.04
N ILE A 12 -5.27 -1.44 5.64
CA ILE A 12 -4.11 -2.05 4.97
C ILE A 12 -3.68 -3.23 5.83
N THR A 13 -3.41 -4.38 5.19
CA THR A 13 -2.95 -5.59 5.86
C THR A 13 -1.59 -6.01 5.30
N ARG A 14 -0.77 -6.66 6.13
CA ARG A 14 0.55 -7.13 5.73
C ARG A 14 0.46 -8.13 4.58
N GLN A 15 -0.49 -9.07 4.68
CA GLN A 15 -0.67 -10.12 3.69
C GLN A 15 -0.98 -9.53 2.31
N ALA A 16 -1.95 -8.61 2.22
CA ALA A 16 -2.32 -8.01 0.95
C ALA A 16 -1.18 -7.17 0.36
N SER A 17 -0.45 -6.43 1.20
CA SER A 17 0.73 -5.65 0.79
C SER A 17 1.82 -6.53 0.17
N LEU A 18 2.12 -7.69 0.78
CA LEU A 18 3.12 -8.63 0.27
C LEU A 18 2.69 -9.24 -1.06
N THR A 19 1.46 -9.73 -1.15
CA THR A 19 0.92 -10.31 -2.40
C THR A 19 0.95 -9.28 -3.54
N PHE A 20 0.60 -8.02 -3.25
CA PHE A 20 0.70 -6.95 -4.25
C PHE A 20 2.15 -6.68 -4.67
N GLY A 21 3.08 -6.63 -3.72
CA GLY A 21 4.50 -6.43 -4.00
C GLY A 21 5.09 -7.54 -4.86
N GLU A 22 4.81 -8.80 -4.51
CA GLU A 22 5.23 -9.99 -5.27
C GLU A 22 4.76 -9.91 -6.72
N TYR A 23 3.48 -9.59 -6.93
CA TYR A 23 2.93 -9.41 -8.27
C TYR A 23 3.64 -8.30 -9.04
N ALA A 24 3.85 -7.13 -8.43
CA ALA A 24 4.49 -5.99 -9.08
C ALA A 24 5.93 -6.32 -9.52
N PHE A 25 6.71 -6.98 -8.67
CA PHE A 25 8.07 -7.42 -9.03
C PHE A 25 8.07 -8.50 -10.10
N HIS A 26 7.15 -9.47 -10.04
CA HIS A 26 7.01 -10.50 -11.05
C HIS A 26 6.64 -9.90 -12.42
N TYR A 27 5.69 -8.96 -12.43
CA TYR A 27 5.30 -8.23 -13.63
C TYR A 27 6.49 -7.50 -14.25
N ASP A 28 7.24 -6.74 -13.47
CA ASP A 28 8.39 -6.00 -14.00
C ASP A 28 9.49 -6.93 -14.55
N LYS A 29 9.78 -8.03 -13.85
CA LYS A 29 10.75 -9.05 -14.33
C LYS A 29 10.32 -9.67 -15.67
N THR A 30 9.04 -9.98 -15.84
CA THR A 30 8.51 -10.61 -17.06
C THR A 30 8.41 -9.63 -18.24
N HIS A 31 8.32 -8.33 -17.97
CA HIS A 31 8.16 -7.29 -18.99
C HIS A 31 9.43 -6.45 -19.22
N GLY A 32 10.59 -6.91 -18.74
CA GLY A 32 11.89 -6.26 -18.97
C GLY A 32 12.04 -4.90 -18.29
N ARG A 33 11.25 -4.61 -17.25
CA ARG A 33 11.34 -3.37 -16.48
C ARG A 33 12.39 -3.50 -15.37
N LYS A 34 13.13 -2.42 -15.14
CA LYS A 34 14.26 -2.39 -14.18
C LYS A 34 13.93 -1.75 -12.83
N LYS A 35 12.72 -1.20 -12.66
CA LYS A 35 12.37 -0.38 -11.51
C LYS A 35 10.89 -0.47 -11.16
N VAL A 36 10.62 -1.03 -9.98
CA VAL A 36 9.34 -0.89 -9.27
C VAL A 36 9.41 0.33 -8.37
N SER A 37 8.35 1.13 -8.30
CA SER A 37 8.25 2.28 -7.39
C SER A 37 6.99 2.19 -6.55
N LEU A 38 7.16 2.27 -5.23
CA LEU A 38 6.07 2.24 -4.28
C LEU A 38 5.68 3.66 -3.88
N ILE A 39 4.44 4.07 -4.16
CA ILE A 39 3.93 5.40 -3.80
C ILE A 39 3.20 5.33 -2.46
N HIS A 40 3.63 6.14 -1.50
CA HIS A 40 3.10 6.13 -0.13
C HIS A 40 3.09 7.53 0.51
N LYS A 41 2.33 7.70 1.59
CA LYS A 41 2.34 8.90 2.46
C LYS A 41 2.63 8.54 3.92
N ALA A 42 3.56 7.61 4.12
CA ALA A 42 3.97 7.07 5.43
C ALA A 42 4.47 8.13 6.44
N ASN A 43 4.83 9.34 5.99
CA ASN A 43 5.19 10.44 6.91
C ASN A 43 3.99 10.95 7.73
N ILE A 44 2.81 11.03 7.10
CA ILE A 44 1.54 11.39 7.76
C ILE A 44 0.79 10.14 8.22
N ARG A 45 0.64 9.16 7.33
CA ARG A 45 -0.04 7.87 7.60
C ARG A 45 0.95 6.81 8.07
N ARG A 46 1.55 7.03 9.25
CA ARG A 46 2.67 6.24 9.77
C ARG A 46 2.36 4.75 9.97
N LYS A 47 1.14 4.39 10.39
CA LYS A 47 0.77 2.99 10.64
C LYS A 47 0.35 2.24 9.37
N THR A 48 -0.49 2.85 8.54
CA THR A 48 -1.06 2.20 7.35
C THR A 48 -0.09 2.23 6.18
N ASP A 49 0.26 3.41 5.67
CA ASP A 49 1.22 3.54 4.58
C ASP A 49 2.64 3.10 5.01
N GLY A 50 2.97 3.25 6.30
CA GLY A 50 4.22 2.70 6.83
C GLY A 50 4.24 1.18 6.93
N LEU A 51 3.10 0.50 7.04
CA LEU A 51 3.03 -0.95 6.89
C LEU A 51 3.22 -1.36 5.43
N PHE A 52 2.66 -0.61 4.48
CA PHE A 52 2.80 -0.89 3.05
C PHE A 52 4.24 -0.68 2.55
N LEU A 53 4.98 0.25 3.15
CA LEU A 53 6.38 0.53 2.82
C LEU A 53 7.38 -0.53 3.30
N LYS A 54 7.00 -1.38 4.26
CA LYS A 54 7.90 -2.38 4.89
C LYS A 54 7.72 -3.76 4.28
#